data_AF-X1UGG9-F1
#
_entry.id   AF-X1UGG9-F1
#
_cell.length_a   1.000
_cell.length_b   1.000
_cell.length_c   1.000
_cell.angle_alpha   90.00
_cell.angle_beta   90.00
_cell.angle_gamma   90.00
#
_symmetry.space_group_name_H-M   'P 1'
#
loop_
_entity.id
_entity.type
_entity.pdbx_description
1 polymer ?
#
loop_
_entity_poly.entity_id
_entity_poly.type
_entity_poly.pdbx_seq_one_letter_code
_entity_poly.pdbx_strand_id
1 'polypeptide(L)'
;FLSYRGWAELKPCLTAVVERGGRLRVIVRRDVRQNSPEAVEELFHLANTQVAFGLADTAFHPKDYLFHAGKKLTVLTSSANATYPGLTHNDEGGAIITHPDATNDEAALKAIGIFDRRWHNAMLVDEQ
;
A
#
# COMPACT_ATOMS: atom_id res chain seq x y z
N PHE A 1 -8.07 -4.03 3.66
CA PHE A 1 -9.19 -3.30 4.26
C PHE A 1 -8.79 -1.85 4.29
N LEU A 2 -9.63 -1.00 3.69
CA LEU A 2 -9.42 0.44 3.58
C LEU A 2 -10.73 1.12 3.97
N SER A 3 -10.80 1.74 5.15
CA SER A 3 -11.98 2.52 5.52
C SER A 3 -11.78 3.98 5.16
N TYR A 4 -12.86 4.73 4.92
CA TYR A 4 -12.76 6.16 4.60
C TYR A 4 -12.00 6.97 5.65
N ARG A 5 -12.29 6.74 6.94
CA ARG A 5 -11.54 7.40 8.01
C ARG A 5 -10.07 6.95 8.08
N GLY A 6 -9.78 5.67 7.81
CA GLY A 6 -8.39 5.21 7.74
C GLY A 6 -7.64 5.85 6.58
N TRP A 7 -8.30 6.02 5.44
CA TRP A 7 -7.80 6.78 4.33
C TRP A 7 -7.55 8.25 4.69
N ALA A 8 -8.48 8.91 5.39
CA ALA A 8 -8.31 10.30 5.83
C ALA A 8 -7.05 10.51 6.69
N GLU A 9 -6.65 9.52 7.49
CA GLU A 9 -5.38 9.54 8.25
C GLU A 9 -4.14 9.40 7.33
N LEU A 10 -4.23 8.57 6.30
CA LEU A 10 -3.09 8.30 5.39
C LEU A 10 -2.93 9.36 4.29
N LYS A 11 -4.03 9.98 3.86
CA LYS A 11 -4.11 10.91 2.73
C LYS A 11 -3.06 12.03 2.81
N PRO A 12 -2.88 12.76 3.94
CA PRO A 12 -1.90 13.84 4.00
C PRO A 12 -0.47 13.37 3.67
N CYS A 13 -0.07 12.22 4.19
CA CYS A 13 1.27 11.66 3.97
C CYS A 13 1.45 11.18 2.53
N LEU A 14 0.45 10.50 1.96
CA LEU A 14 0.52 10.00 0.58
C LEU A 14 0.45 11.15 -0.44
N THR A 15 -0.38 12.16 -0.20
CA THR A 15 -0.40 13.41 -0.98
C THR A 15 0.97 14.08 -0.98
N ALA A 16 1.60 14.22 0.20
CA ALA A 16 2.92 14.82 0.29
C ALA A 16 4.01 14.04 -0.48
N VAL A 17 3.88 12.72 -0.62
CA VAL A 17 4.79 11.90 -1.43
C VAL A 17 4.63 12.22 -2.91
N VAL A 18 3.40 12.26 -3.43
CA VAL A 18 3.14 12.50 -4.86
C VAL A 18 3.41 13.95 -5.27
N GLU A 19 3.15 14.91 -4.39
CA GLU A 19 3.48 16.34 -4.60
C GLU A 19 4.99 16.58 -4.73
N ARG A 20 5.81 15.74 -4.09
CA ARG A 20 7.28 15.77 -4.21
C ARG A 20 7.80 15.01 -5.44
N GLY A 21 6.92 14.62 -6.36
CA GLY A 21 7.27 13.84 -7.56
C GLY A 21 7.40 12.34 -7.31
N GLY A 22 6.99 11.85 -6.13
CA GLY A 22 6.89 10.43 -5.86
C GLY A 22 5.83 9.75 -6.73
N ARG A 23 5.96 8.42 -6.89
CA ARG A 23 5.00 7.58 -7.60
C ARG A 23 4.44 6.55 -6.63
N LEU A 24 3.14 6.30 -6.69
CA LEU A 24 2.47 5.33 -5.86
C LEU A 24 1.92 4.17 -6.69
N ARG A 25 2.08 2.96 -6.18
CA ARG A 25 1.40 1.76 -6.68
C ARG A 25 0.66 1.14 -5.51
N VAL A 26 -0.66 1.06 -5.62
CA VAL A 26 -1.54 0.62 -4.53
C VAL A 26 -2.32 -0.60 -4.99
N ILE A 27 -2.23 -1.68 -4.22
CA ILE A 27 -3.05 -2.88 -4.44
C ILE A 27 -4.13 -2.91 -3.37
N VAL A 28 -5.39 -2.82 -3.78
CA VAL A 28 -6.55 -2.90 -2.90
C VAL A 28 -7.27 -4.23 -3.14
N ARG A 29 -7.78 -4.87 -2.09
CA ARG A 29 -8.63 -6.06 -2.26
C ARG A 29 -9.93 -5.67 -2.96
N ARG A 30 -10.39 -6.41 -3.97
CA ARG A 30 -11.71 -6.20 -4.59
C ARG A 30 -12.85 -6.73 -3.71
N ASP A 31 -13.13 -6.03 -2.61
CA ASP A 31 -14.18 -6.39 -1.66
C ASP A 31 -14.87 -5.14 -1.10
N VAL A 32 -16.12 -4.93 -1.52
CA VAL A 32 -16.96 -3.79 -1.12
C VAL A 32 -17.42 -3.84 0.35
N ARG A 33 -17.33 -5.01 1.00
CA ARG A 33 -17.65 -5.14 2.43
C ARG A 33 -16.48 -4.76 3.31
N GLN A 34 -15.26 -4.77 2.76
CA GLN A 34 -14.02 -4.54 3.49
C GLN A 34 -13.32 -3.22 3.14
N ASN A 35 -13.75 -2.57 2.06
CA ASN A 35 -13.20 -1.30 1.62
C ASN A 35 -14.32 -0.30 1.34
N SER A 36 -14.12 0.95 1.75
CA SER A 36 -15.01 2.06 1.39
C SER A 36 -14.82 2.40 -0.08
N PRO A 37 -15.90 2.42 -0.89
CA PRO A 37 -15.82 2.85 -2.29
C PRO A 37 -15.24 4.26 -2.43
N GLU A 38 -15.64 5.18 -1.55
CA GLU A 38 -15.19 6.57 -1.54
C GLU A 38 -13.68 6.68 -1.26
N ALA A 39 -13.17 5.86 -0.34
CA ALA A 39 -11.74 5.80 -0.06
C ALA A 39 -10.93 5.27 -1.26
N VAL A 40 -11.51 4.33 -2.01
CA VAL A 40 -10.89 3.78 -3.21
C VAL A 40 -10.92 4.78 -4.36
N GLU A 41 -12.03 5.49 -4.55
CA GLU A 41 -12.17 6.60 -5.50
C GLU A 41 -11.11 7.69 -5.24
N GLU A 42 -10.92 8.09 -3.98
CA GLU A 42 -9.91 9.11 -3.66
C GLU A 42 -8.46 8.69 -3.96
N LEU A 43 -8.15 7.38 -4.06
CA LEU A 43 -6.83 6.93 -4.51
C LEU A 43 -6.58 7.28 -5.98
N PHE A 44 -7.61 7.24 -6.84
CA PHE A 44 -7.50 7.61 -8.25
C PHE A 44 -7.29 9.11 -8.45
N HIS A 45 -7.74 9.93 -7.50
CA HIS A 45 -7.53 11.38 -7.51
C HIS A 45 -6.10 11.80 -7.12
N LEU A 46 -5.26 10.89 -6.62
CA LEU A 46 -3.86 11.21 -6.36
C LEU A 46 -3.04 11.21 -7.66
N ALA A 47 -2.36 12.33 -7.92
CA ALA A 47 -1.37 12.40 -9.01
C ALA A 47 -0.32 11.28 -8.88
N ASN A 48 0.23 10.83 -10.02
CA ASN A 48 1.29 9.82 -10.07
C ASN A 48 0.97 8.51 -9.31
N THR A 49 -0.31 8.15 -9.20
CA THR A 49 -0.80 6.96 -8.49
C THR A 49 -1.41 5.97 -9.45
N GLN A 50 -1.03 4.70 -9.31
CA GLN A 50 -1.65 3.58 -10.02
C GLN A 50 -2.34 2.70 -8.99
N VAL A 51 -3.60 2.35 -9.26
CA VAL A 51 -4.41 1.50 -8.39
C VAL A 51 -4.70 0.19 -9.10
N ALA A 52 -4.50 -0.92 -8.40
CA ALA A 52 -4.82 -2.25 -8.90
C ALA A 52 -5.70 -2.99 -7.89
N PHE A 53 -6.66 -3.76 -8.37
CA PHE A 53 -7.43 -4.67 -7.55
C PHE A 53 -6.77 -6.04 -7.47
N GLY A 54 -6.47 -6.49 -6.25
CA GLY A 54 -6.05 -7.86 -6.00
C GLY A 54 -7.17 -8.86 -6.39
N LEU A 55 -6.77 -10.05 -6.84
CA LEU A 55 -7.70 -11.09 -7.30
C LEU A 55 -8.66 -11.50 -6.16
N ALA A 56 -9.96 -11.59 -6.49
CA ALA A 56 -11.03 -11.80 -5.52
C ALA A 56 -10.97 -13.14 -4.77
N ASP A 57 -10.36 -14.16 -5.37
CA ASP A 57 -10.20 -15.52 -4.83
C ASP A 57 -8.95 -15.69 -3.96
N THR A 58 -8.11 -14.66 -3.85
CA THR A 58 -6.87 -14.77 -3.09
C THR A 58 -7.10 -14.49 -1.61
N ALA A 59 -6.36 -15.20 -0.76
CA ALA A 59 -6.13 -14.83 0.64
C ALA A 59 -5.29 -13.53 0.76
N PHE A 60 -5.58 -12.54 -0.07
CA PHE A 60 -4.90 -11.25 -0.10
C PHE A 60 -5.24 -10.47 1.17
N HIS A 61 -4.40 -10.70 2.17
CA HIS A 61 -4.45 -10.07 3.47
C HIS A 61 -3.18 -9.31 3.89
N PRO A 62 -2.22 -8.92 3.00
CA PRO A 62 -1.06 -8.15 3.45
C PRO A 62 -1.46 -6.74 3.88
N LYS A 63 -0.66 -6.14 4.77
CA LYS A 63 -0.71 -4.72 5.14
C LYS A 63 0.71 -4.15 5.14
N ASP A 64 1.38 -4.34 4.00
CA ASP A 64 2.78 -3.97 3.80
C ASP A 64 2.86 -2.65 3.02
N TYR A 65 3.78 -1.76 3.41
CA TYR A 65 4.14 -0.54 2.70
C TYR A 65 5.63 -0.54 2.38
N LEU A 66 5.97 -0.38 1.10
CA LEU A 66 7.35 -0.38 0.62
C LEU A 66 7.70 1.03 0.10
N PHE A 67 8.72 1.65 0.69
CA PHE A 67 9.18 3.00 0.34
C PHE A 67 10.57 2.93 -0.29
N HIS A 68 10.67 3.33 -1.55
CA HIS A 68 11.92 3.35 -2.31
C HIS A 68 12.52 4.76 -2.33
N ALA A 69 13.82 4.89 -2.02
CA ALA A 69 14.58 6.14 -2.11
C ALA A 69 15.99 5.87 -2.66
N GLY A 70 16.17 5.98 -3.99
CA GLY A 70 17.39 5.54 -4.65
C GLY A 70 17.61 4.04 -4.44
N LYS A 71 18.75 3.65 -3.87
CA LYS A 71 19.05 2.25 -3.51
C LYS A 71 18.42 1.82 -2.18
N LYS A 72 17.94 2.75 -1.35
CA LYS A 72 17.37 2.44 -0.04
C LYS A 72 15.94 1.93 -0.20
N LEU A 73 15.59 0.89 0.57
CA LEU A 73 14.23 0.42 0.77
C LEU A 73 13.87 0.51 2.26
N THR A 74 12.72 1.08 2.59
CA THR A 74 12.11 0.95 3.91
C THR A 74 10.80 0.19 3.78
N VAL A 75 10.65 -0.89 4.54
CA VAL A 75 9.45 -1.73 4.58
C VAL A 75 8.77 -1.53 5.93
N LEU A 76 7.51 -1.15 5.90
CA LEU A 76 6.61 -1.24 7.04
C LEU A 76 5.70 -2.45 6.82
N THR A 77 5.76 -3.42 7.72
CA THR A 77 4.84 -4.57 7.73
C THR A 77 4.13 -4.61 9.07
N SER A 78 2.82 -4.84 9.07
CA SER A 78 2.01 -4.78 10.28
C SER A 78 0.76 -5.64 10.18
N SER A 79 0.14 -5.95 11.32
CA SER A 79 -1.24 -6.43 11.39
C SER A 79 -2.27 -5.32 11.11
N ALA A 80 -1.87 -4.04 11.26
CA ALA A 80 -2.72 -2.87 11.09
C ALA A 80 -3.27 -2.74 9.68
N ASN A 81 -4.59 -2.86 9.54
CA ASN A 81 -5.26 -2.45 8.31
C ASN A 81 -5.31 -0.93 8.17
N ALA A 82 -5.45 -0.42 6.94
CA ALA A 82 -5.68 0.99 6.62
C ALA A 82 -7.10 1.44 7.01
N THR A 83 -7.41 1.30 8.30
CA THR A 83 -8.69 1.64 8.91
C THR A 83 -8.42 2.50 10.12
N TYR A 84 -9.33 3.39 10.48
CA TYR A 84 -9.13 4.28 11.63
C TYR A 84 -8.72 3.52 12.92
N PRO A 85 -9.41 2.46 13.36
CA PRO A 85 -8.98 1.71 14.54
C PRO A 85 -7.60 1.05 14.36
N GLY A 86 -7.33 0.45 13.20
CA GLY A 86 -6.03 -0.19 12.92
C GLY A 86 -4.84 0.80 12.94
N LEU A 87 -5.08 2.08 12.62
CA LEU A 87 -4.03 3.10 12.60
C LEU A 87 -3.87 3.85 13.92
N THR A 88 -4.85 3.79 14.83
CA THR A 88 -4.89 4.72 15.98
C THR A 88 -5.30 4.12 17.34
N HIS A 89 -5.99 2.97 17.37
CA HIS A 89 -6.58 2.43 18.62
C HIS A 89 -6.26 0.96 18.89
N ASN A 90 -6.25 0.13 17.86
CA ASN A 90 -6.01 -1.29 18.02
C ASN A 90 -4.59 -1.55 18.54
N ASP A 91 -4.45 -2.62 19.33
CA ASP A 91 -3.15 -3.20 19.64
C ASP A 91 -2.66 -3.98 18.41
N GLU A 92 -1.75 -3.38 17.65
CA GLU A 92 -1.27 -3.90 16.37
C GLU A 92 0.23 -4.19 16.44
N GLY A 93 0.62 -5.37 15.97
CA GLY A 93 2.02 -5.74 15.82
C GLY A 93 2.59 -5.26 14.48
N GLY A 94 3.86 -4.89 14.45
CA GLY A 94 4.52 -4.53 13.20
C GLY A 94 6.01 -4.27 13.34
N ALA A 95 6.65 -4.05 12.20
CA ALA A 95 8.07 -3.72 12.11
C ALA A 95 8.30 -2.69 10.99
N ILE A 96 9.22 -1.77 11.25
CA ILE A 96 9.82 -0.90 10.23
C ILE A 96 11.25 -1.39 10.03
N ILE A 97 11.55 -1.87 8.82
CA ILE A 97 12.86 -2.41 8.46
C ILE A 97 13.43 -1.53 7.36
N THR A 98 14.67 -1.08 7.55
CA THR A 98 15.38 -0.27 6.55
C THR A 98 16.57 -1.03 6.00
N HIS A 99 16.58 -1.19 4.67
CA HIS A 99 17.67 -1.76 3.89
C HIS A 99 18.42 -0.60 3.20
N PRO A 100 19.64 -0.26 3.63
CA PRO A 100 20.38 0.88 3.07
C PRO A 100 20.70 0.74 1.58
N ASP A 101 20.95 -0.49 1.12
CA ASP A 101 21.15 -0.83 -0.29
C ASP A 101 20.38 -2.12 -0.65
N ALA A 102 19.19 -1.94 -1.24
CA ALA A 102 18.30 -3.02 -1.65
C ALA A 102 18.81 -3.83 -2.84
N THR A 103 19.88 -3.38 -3.53
CA THR A 103 20.37 -4.06 -4.74
C THR A 103 21.08 -5.38 -4.42
N ASN A 104 21.60 -5.53 -3.20
CA ASN A 104 22.34 -6.71 -2.75
C ASN A 104 21.80 -7.32 -1.45
N ASP A 105 20.67 -6.82 -0.94
CA ASP A 105 20.04 -7.31 0.28
C ASP A 105 18.96 -8.34 -0.08
N GLU A 106 19.18 -9.60 0.29
CA GLU A 106 18.27 -10.71 -0.03
C GLU A 106 16.85 -10.47 0.51
N ALA A 107 16.72 -9.94 1.73
CA ALA A 107 15.43 -9.68 2.34
C ALA A 107 14.70 -8.54 1.61
N ALA A 108 15.43 -7.49 1.22
CA ALA A 108 14.88 -6.40 0.41
C ALA A 108 14.40 -6.88 -0.97
N LEU A 109 15.25 -7.65 -1.68
CA LEU A 109 14.92 -8.22 -2.99
C LEU A 109 13.70 -9.15 -2.91
N LYS A 110 13.59 -9.93 -1.84
CA LYS A 110 12.42 -10.78 -1.59
C LYS A 110 11.16 -9.97 -1.33
N ALA A 111 11.22 -8.90 -0.54
CA ALA A 111 10.08 -8.02 -0.29
C ALA A 111 9.58 -7.36 -1.58
N ILE A 112 10.50 -6.83 -2.39
CA ILE A 112 10.21 -6.25 -3.71
C ILE A 112 9.58 -7.30 -4.62
N GLY A 113 10.20 -8.47 -4.76
CA GLY A 113 9.68 -9.55 -5.61
C GLY A 113 8.31 -10.08 -5.20
N ILE A 114 7.99 -10.07 -3.90
CA ILE A 114 6.64 -10.40 -3.40
C ILE A 114 5.63 -9.34 -3.84
N PHE A 115 5.96 -8.05 -3.69
CA PHE A 115 5.09 -6.97 -4.15
C PHE A 115 4.89 -7.03 -5.66
N ASP A 116 5.97 -7.18 -6.44
CA ASP A 116 5.90 -7.25 -7.90
C ASP A 116 5.05 -8.42 -8.36
N ARG A 117 5.20 -9.61 -7.77
CA ARG A 117 4.34 -10.75 -8.11
C ARG A 117 2.86 -10.48 -7.82
N ARG A 118 2.56 -9.81 -6.69
CA ARG A 118 1.17 -9.40 -6.36
C ARG A 118 0.66 -8.38 -7.38
N TRP A 119 1.49 -7.43 -7.78
CA TRP A 119 1.15 -6.39 -8.75
C TRP A 119 0.86 -6.98 -10.15
N HIS A 120 1.71 -7.87 -10.64
CA HIS A 120 1.52 -8.53 -11.95
C HIS A 120 0.25 -9.38 -12.02
N ASN A 121 -0.18 -9.93 -10.88
CA ASN A 121 -1.40 -10.72 -10.79
C ASN A 121 -2.64 -9.87 -10.50
N ALA A 122 -2.48 -8.59 -10.16
CA ALA A 122 -3.59 -7.70 -9.88
C ALA A 122 -4.21 -7.14 -11.17
N MET A 123 -5.48 -6.79 -11.11
CA MET A 123 -6.17 -6.12 -12.20
C MET A 123 -5.94 -4.61 -12.07
N LEU A 124 -5.09 -4.05 -12.93
CA LEU A 124 -4.93 -2.60 -13.00
C LEU A 124 -6.26 -1.96 -13.33
N VAL A 125 -6.57 -0.86 -12.65
CA VAL A 125 -7.76 -0.05 -12.93
C VAL A 125 -7.30 1.33 -13.33
N ASP A 126 -7.80 1.77 -14.47
CA ASP A 126 -7.73 3.15 -14.88
C ASP A 126 -9.16 3.69 -14.79
N GLU A 127 -9.40 4.72 -13.99
CA GLU A 127 -10.64 5.50 -14.12
C GLU A 127 -10.55 6.27 -15.44
N GLN A 128 -11.47 5.97 -16.37
CA GLN A 128 -11.71 6.78 -17.57
C GLN A 128 -12.56 8.00 -17.23
#